data_AF-A0A2K3MKK7-F1
#
_entry.id   AF-A0A2K3MKK7-F1
#
_cell.length_a   1.000
_cell.length_b   1.000
_cell.length_c   1.000
_cell.angle_alpha   90.00
_cell.angle_beta   90.00
_cell.angle_gamma   90.00
#
_symmetry.space_group_name_H-M   'P 1'
#
loop_
_entity.id
_entity.type
_entity.pdbx_description
1 polymer ?
#
loop_
_entity_poly.entity_id
_entity_poly.type
_entity_poly.pdbx_seq_one_letter_code
_entity_poly.pdbx_strand_id
1 'polypeptide(L)'
;AHLLRFIFTSSVISHDEDDVRLNSDLRIQFNASTTCGQSTDLRLGERDATSGRRLIITGKDDDTVGSFGNFFRIVETGVTTIYYIEWCPREVCPYCML
;
A
#
# COMPACT_ATOMS: atom_id res chain seq x y z
N ALA A 1 0.94 -9.18 -22.44
CA ALA A 1 0.58 -8.17 -21.43
C ALA A 1 1.87 -7.54 -20.93
N HIS A 2 2.06 -6.23 -21.07
CA HIS A 2 3.18 -5.54 -20.44
C HIS A 2 2.76 -5.21 -19.00
N LEU A 3 3.39 -5.87 -18.02
CA LEU A 3 3.22 -5.53 -16.62
C LEU A 3 3.88 -4.18 -16.34
N LEU A 4 3.23 -3.35 -15.52
CA LEU A 4 3.79 -2.08 -15.07
C LEU A 4 4.72 -2.33 -13.88
N ARG A 5 5.76 -1.49 -13.76
CA ARG A 5 6.69 -1.53 -12.64
C ARG A 5 6.03 -0.90 -11.42
N PHE A 6 6.28 -1.46 -10.24
CA PHE A 6 5.97 -0.84 -8.97
C PHE A 6 7.19 -0.13 -8.38
N ILE A 7 6.93 0.93 -7.63
CA ILE A 7 7.88 1.58 -6.73
C ILE A 7 7.33 1.42 -5.32
N PHE A 8 8.21 1.07 -4.39
CA PHE A 8 7.92 0.97 -2.97
C PHE A 8 8.59 2.15 -2.26
N THR A 9 7.87 2.81 -1.36
CA THR A 9 8.40 3.93 -0.58
C THR A 9 8.12 3.69 0.89
N SER A 10 9.17 3.55 1.69
CA SER A 10 9.06 3.40 3.14
C SER A 10 8.42 4.63 3.78
N SER A 11 7.58 4.41 4.79
CA SER A 11 7.01 5.52 5.58
C SER A 11 7.95 5.97 6.69
N VAL A 12 8.88 5.11 7.10
CA VAL A 12 9.90 5.40 8.10
C VAL A 12 11.16 5.85 7.38
N ILE A 13 11.54 7.10 7.59
CA ILE A 13 12.85 7.64 7.15
C ILE A 13 13.88 7.21 8.20
N SER A 14 14.45 6.01 8.06
CA SER A 14 15.67 5.66 8.79
C SER A 14 16.88 6.32 8.13
N HIS A 15 17.87 6.71 8.93
CA HIS A 15 19.13 7.27 8.42
C HIS A 15 19.97 6.24 7.65
N ASP A 16 19.62 4.96 7.76
CA ASP A 16 20.16 3.86 6.97
C ASP A 16 19.17 3.52 5.84
N GLU A 17 19.53 4.06 4.66
CA GLU A 17 19.45 3.56 3.28
C GLU A 17 18.12 3.08 2.67
N ASP A 18 18.05 3.22 1.34
CA ASP A 18 16.93 3.05 0.39
C ASP A 18 16.24 1.67 0.38
N ASP A 19 16.39 0.88 1.44
CA ASP A 19 15.90 -0.48 1.57
C ASP A 19 14.44 -0.56 2.02
N VAL A 20 13.69 -1.42 1.35
CA VAL A 20 12.31 -1.75 1.72
C VAL A 20 12.35 -2.79 2.84
N ARG A 21 11.94 -2.38 4.05
CA ARG A 21 11.88 -3.27 5.22
C ARG A 21 10.60 -4.11 5.21
N LEU A 22 10.76 -5.41 5.41
CA LEU A 22 9.62 -6.31 5.64
C LEU A 22 8.89 -5.90 6.91
N ASN A 23 7.58 -6.10 6.95
CA ASN A 23 6.76 -5.78 8.12
C ASN A 23 6.88 -4.30 8.58
N SER A 24 7.15 -3.38 7.66
CA SER A 24 7.03 -1.93 7.89
C SER A 24 6.00 -1.33 6.96
N ASP A 25 5.40 -0.21 7.40
CA ASP A 25 4.34 0.44 6.63
C ASP A 25 4.99 1.19 5.45
N LEU A 26 4.50 0.94 4.24
CA LEU A 26 5.02 1.51 3.01
C LEU A 26 3.91 1.90 2.04
N ARG A 27 4.25 2.78 1.10
CA ARG A 27 3.41 3.12 -0.04
C ARG A 27 3.87 2.34 -1.27
N ILE A 28 2.91 1.95 -2.10
CA ILE A 28 3.14 1.24 -3.36
C ILE A 28 2.57 2.09 -4.48
N GLN A 29 3.34 2.31 -5.54
CA GLN A 29 2.91 3.14 -6.67
C GLN A 29 3.24 2.47 -8.00
N PHE A 30 2.33 2.54 -8.98
CA PHE A 30 2.70 2.20 -10.36
C PHE A 30 3.60 3.29 -10.95
N ASN A 31 4.76 2.89 -11.46
CA ASN A 31 5.64 3.76 -12.25
C ASN A 31 5.13 3.86 -13.69
N ALA A 32 4.03 4.58 -13.86
CA ALA A 32 3.38 4.81 -15.14
C ALA A 32 2.58 6.11 -15.12
N SER A 33 2.45 6.75 -16.28
CA SER A 33 1.49 7.84 -16.47
C SER A 33 0.14 7.28 -16.89
N THR A 34 -0.96 7.86 -16.39
CA THR A 34 -2.33 7.45 -16.73
C THR A 34 -3.15 8.66 -17.19
N THR A 35 -4.18 8.41 -17.99
CA THR A 35 -5.13 9.45 -18.42
C THR A 35 -6.21 9.75 -17.39
N CYS A 36 -6.29 8.98 -16.30
CA CYS A 36 -7.29 9.15 -15.25
C CYS A 36 -7.08 10.44 -14.42
N GLY A 37 -5.92 11.10 -14.53
CA GLY A 37 -5.64 12.36 -13.84
C GLY A 37 -5.50 12.24 -12.31
N GLN A 38 -5.43 11.02 -11.77
CA GLN A 38 -5.27 10.72 -10.35
C GLN A 38 -3.90 10.10 -10.06
N SER A 39 -3.51 10.06 -8.79
CA SER A 39 -2.28 9.38 -8.38
C SER A 39 -2.31 7.89 -8.73
N THR A 40 -1.14 7.32 -9.01
CA THR A 40 -0.94 5.88 -9.22
C THR A 40 -0.57 5.13 -7.95
N ASP A 41 -0.59 5.81 -6.80
CA ASP A 41 -0.47 5.18 -5.48
C ASP A 41 -1.59 4.15 -5.29
N LEU A 42 -1.27 2.97 -4.79
CA LEU A 42 -2.27 2.01 -4.36
C LEU A 42 -2.92 2.50 -3.07
N ARG A 43 -4.22 2.26 -2.95
CA ARG A 43 -4.98 2.42 -1.70
C ARG A 43 -6.02 1.32 -1.54
N LEU A 44 -6.40 1.06 -0.29
CA LEU A 44 -7.62 0.33 0.00
C LEU A 44 -8.82 1.20 -0.36
N GLY A 45 -9.66 0.71 -1.27
CA GLY A 45 -10.90 1.37 -1.64
C GLY A 45 -12.03 1.11 -0.65
N GLU A 46 -13.12 1.84 -0.86
CA GLU A 46 -14.36 1.64 -0.14
C GLU A 46 -14.91 0.22 -0.30
N ARG A 47 -15.76 -0.18 0.64
CA ARG A 47 -16.43 -1.47 0.57
C ARG A 47 -17.42 -1.44 -0.60
N ASP A 48 -17.17 -2.26 -1.61
CA ASP A 48 -18.06 -2.42 -2.75
C ASP A 48 -19.41 -2.97 -2.27
N ALA A 49 -20.49 -2.28 -2.64
CA ALA A 49 -21.84 -2.62 -2.19
C ALA A 49 -22.34 -3.95 -2.77
N THR A 50 -21.81 -4.36 -3.93
CA THR A 50 -22.27 -5.57 -4.62
C THR A 50 -21.62 -6.83 -4.05
N SER A 51 -20.30 -6.83 -3.92
CA SER A 51 -19.52 -7.98 -3.44
C SER A 51 -19.27 -7.96 -1.93
N GLY A 52 -19.46 -6.81 -1.28
CA GLY A 52 -19.10 -6.60 0.11
C GLY A 52 -17.59 -6.59 0.37
N ARG A 53 -16.75 -6.58 -0.67
CA ARG A 53 -15.28 -6.60 -0.58
C ARG A 53 -14.72 -5.19 -0.69
N ARG A 54 -13.57 -4.95 -0.06
CA ARG A 54 -12.73 -3.78 -0.38
C ARG A 54 -11.74 -4.18 -1.47
N LEU A 55 -11.55 -3.32 -2.46
CA LEU A 55 -10.63 -3.54 -3.57
C LEU A 55 -9.39 -2.67 -3.41
N ILE A 56 -8.26 -3.13 -3.96
CA ILE A 56 -7.09 -2.27 -4.11
C ILE A 56 -7.27 -1.44 -5.38
N ILE A 57 -7.25 -0.13 -5.22
CA ILE A 57 -7.46 0.84 -6.31
C ILE A 57 -6.31 1.85 -6.34
N THR A 58 -6.25 2.68 -7.39
CA THR A 58 -5.28 3.78 -7.46
C THR A 58 -5.86 5.08 -6.94
N GLY A 59 -5.00 5.94 -6.39
CA GLY A 59 -5.32 7.27 -5.90
C GLY A 59 -4.70 7.55 -4.54
N LYS A 60 -4.74 8.82 -4.15
CA LYS A 60 -4.38 9.22 -2.79
C LYS A 60 -5.57 9.02 -1.86
N ASP A 61 -5.26 8.66 -0.64
CA ASP A 61 -6.16 8.67 0.50
C ASP A 61 -5.96 10.00 1.21
N ASP A 62 -6.67 11.03 0.73
CA ASP A 62 -6.59 12.42 1.21
C ASP A 62 -7.78 12.77 2.14
N ASP A 63 -8.58 11.79 2.56
CA ASP A 63 -9.76 12.02 3.41
C ASP A 63 -9.33 12.34 4.85
N THR A 64 -9.72 13.52 5.31
CA THR A 64 -9.20 14.21 6.49
C THR A 64 -9.45 13.44 7.80
N VAL A 65 -8.35 13.09 8.47
CA VAL A 65 -8.22 12.35 9.75
C VAL A 65 -8.41 10.83 9.61
N GLY A 66 -7.30 10.10 9.71
CA GLY A 66 -7.29 8.62 9.69
C GLY A 66 -7.00 7.99 8.32
N SER A 67 -6.40 8.75 7.39
CA SER A 67 -6.08 8.32 6.02
C SER A 67 -4.89 7.36 5.99
N PHE A 68 -5.18 6.08 6.23
CA PHE A 68 -4.21 4.99 6.25
C PHE A 68 -4.35 4.02 5.07
N GLY A 69 -5.27 4.30 4.15
CA GLY A 69 -5.62 3.46 3.00
C GLY A 69 -4.45 3.23 2.05
N ASN A 70 -3.50 4.17 1.94
CA ASN A 70 -2.30 4.03 1.11
C ASN A 70 -1.16 3.21 1.74
N PHE A 71 -1.28 2.80 3.01
CA PHE A 71 -0.19 2.13 3.72
C PHE A 71 -0.38 0.62 3.74
N PHE A 72 0.58 -0.07 3.17
CA PHE A 72 0.64 -1.52 3.03
C PHE A 72 1.90 -2.06 3.69
N ARG A 73 1.97 -3.38 3.83
CA ARG A 73 3.14 -4.07 4.36
C ARG A 73 3.48 -5.23 3.43
N ILE A 74 4.77 -5.42 3.17
CA ILE A 74 5.28 -6.63 2.53
C ILE A 74 5.64 -7.61 3.64
N VAL A 75 5.01 -8.78 3.61
CA VAL A 75 5.18 -9.80 4.63
C VAL A 75 5.69 -11.07 3.98
N GLU A 76 6.72 -11.66 4.58
CA GLU A 76 7.23 -12.95 4.15
C GLU A 76 6.23 -14.04 4.52
N THR A 77 6.06 -15.00 3.61
CA THR A 77 5.34 -16.23 3.94
C THR A 77 6.21 -17.16 4.79
N GLY A 78 5.72 -18.35 5.13
CA GLY A 78 6.58 -19.40 5.71
C GLY A 78 7.62 -19.97 4.72
N VAL A 79 7.65 -19.50 3.47
CA VAL A 79 8.58 -19.92 2.42
C VAL A 79 9.46 -18.74 2.04
N THR A 80 10.77 -18.93 2.14
CA THR A 80 11.77 -17.91 1.79
C THR A 80 11.54 -17.38 0.39
N THR A 81 11.73 -16.08 0.19
CA THR A 81 11.55 -15.35 -1.10
C THR A 81 10.10 -15.22 -1.61
N ILE A 82 9.11 -15.79 -0.90
CA ILE A 82 7.70 -15.62 -1.24
C ILE A 82 7.08 -14.66 -0.24
N TYR A 83 6.47 -13.59 -0.76
CA TYR A 83 5.88 -12.52 0.01
C TYR A 83 4.42 -12.31 -0.38
N TYR A 84 3.63 -11.77 0.53
CA TYR A 84 2.32 -11.21 0.24
C TYR A 84 2.26 -9.74 0.66
N ILE A 85 1.34 -9.00 0.03
CA ILE A 85 1.05 -7.62 0.38
C ILE A 85 -0.19 -7.66 1.27
N GLU A 86 -0.10 -7.05 2.45
CA GLU A 86 -1.24 -6.86 3.33
C GLU A 86 -1.58 -5.40 3.50
N TRP A 87 -2.87 -5.14 3.70
CA TRP A 87 -3.33 -3.91 4.30
C TRP A 87 -3.62 -4.19 5.78
N CYS A 88 -2.69 -3.79 6.63
CA CYS A 88 -2.81 -3.84 8.09
C CYS A 88 -1.78 -2.86 8.68
N PRO A 89 -1.88 -1.54 8.41
CA PRO A 89 -0.89 -0.58 8.90
C PRO A 89 -0.79 -0.66 10.43
N ARG A 90 0.43 -0.59 10.96
CA ARG A 90 0.70 -0.72 12.41
C ARG A 90 1.55 0.41 12.97
N GLU A 91 2.40 1.00 12.14
CA GLU A 91 3.27 2.12 12.50
C GLU A 91 2.49 3.42 12.41
N VAL A 92 1.76 3.62 11.30
CA VAL A 92 0.95 4.84 11.10
C VAL A 92 -0.42 4.75 11.78
N CYS A 93 -0.92 3.53 12.01
CA CYS A 93 -2.19 3.29 12.69
C CYS A 93 -2.16 2.04 13.59
N PRO A 94 -1.68 2.16 14.84
CA PRO A 94 -1.60 1.02 15.76
C PRO A 94 -2.94 0.36 16.09
N TYR A 95 -4.06 1.04 15.85
CA TYR A 95 -5.42 0.57 16.16
C TYR A 95 -6.21 0.11 14.93
N CYS A 96 -5.62 0.10 13.74
CA CYS A 96 -6.27 -0.38 12.50
C CYS A 96 -6.33 -1.90 12.38
N MET A 97 -6.15 -2.63 13.49
CA MET A 97 -6.17 -4.11 13.55
C MET A 97 -7.60 -4.69 13.66
N LEU A 98 -8.63 -3.85 13.52
CA LEU A 98 -10.05 -4.19 13.74
C LEU A 98 -10.79 -4.51 12.44
#